data_AF-A0A6M0RCQ1-F1
#
_entry.id   AF-A0A6M0RCQ1-F1
#
_cell.length_a   1.000
_cell.length_b   1.000
_cell.length_c   1.000
_cell.angle_alpha   90.00
_cell.angle_beta   90.00
_cell.angle_gamma   90.00
#
_symmetry.space_group_name_H-M   'P 1'
#
loop_
_entity.id
_entity.type
_entity.pdbx_description
1 polymer ?
#
loop_
_entity_poly.entity_id
_entity_poly.type
_entity_poly.pdbx_seq_one_letter_code
_entity_poly.pdbx_strand_id
1 'polypeptide(L)'
;MDINNKLDNSVNPCIIEGEKKDIFYENKNIRMLLEELKKQQDNYKSLIRDFIVFYLKNGRHRYSKVAEYISEEAIKDEQVVIYILYNIENLLQYCDINGKIIDDEISTILECKEYKDKEFNRSKLIEKIIKLQDHIELERQRIIFSQRKESKIFSNLIDQVNESIKDANKDLDCKVDDIQNNLTSGIVSVLGIFSAIVMVFFGGLNIFSSIMSNLAYISKFRVIFMGSLVSMTMFDVIFLLLYSISKILGKNIGTSLWPPKILYKNDYQYRKECSKYENASRYGIKKIFIRYPIVFVFNVFMIIIQIVTFISWYIYQKYSIKKLIVLIVSIAIFIAIYSSIRLMIYNIKKRCDNCKSNINNVNNF
;
A
#
# COMPACT_ATOMS: atom_id res chain seq x y z
N MET A 1 -13.36 64.08 -18.19
CA MET A 1 -12.37 63.02 -17.90
C MET A 1 -11.73 62.62 -19.22
N ASP A 2 -10.68 63.37 -19.51
CA ASP A 2 -9.47 63.07 -20.29
C ASP A 2 -9.58 62.38 -21.65
N ILE A 3 -9.72 63.27 -22.62
CA ILE A 3 -9.10 63.24 -23.95
C ILE A 3 -7.60 62.96 -23.81
N ASN A 4 -7.08 61.93 -24.49
CA ASN A 4 -5.78 62.02 -25.16
C ASN A 4 -5.60 60.93 -26.21
N ASN A 5 -5.72 61.37 -27.46
CA ASN A 5 -5.23 60.76 -28.69
C ASN A 5 -3.79 60.24 -28.51
N LYS A 6 -3.58 58.94 -28.74
CA LYS A 6 -2.27 58.43 -29.12
C LYS A 6 -2.19 58.41 -30.63
N LEU A 7 -1.40 59.36 -31.13
CA LEU A 7 -1.08 59.58 -32.52
C LEU A 7 -0.51 58.33 -33.21
N ASP A 8 -1.15 58.07 -34.34
CA ASP A 8 -0.66 57.46 -35.57
C ASP A 8 0.83 57.81 -35.83
N ASN A 9 1.69 56.79 -35.83
CA ASN A 9 3.08 56.89 -36.29
C ASN A 9 3.23 56.11 -37.61
N SER A 10 2.43 56.47 -38.61
CA SER A 10 2.74 56.23 -40.01
C SER A 10 3.78 57.26 -40.49
N VAL A 11 5.07 56.96 -40.29
CA VAL A 11 6.14 57.78 -40.86
C VAL A 11 6.28 57.43 -42.35
N ASN A 12 5.61 58.24 -43.18
CA ASN A 12 5.82 58.36 -44.62
C ASN A 12 7.16 59.10 -44.87
N PRO A 13 8.14 58.54 -45.61
CA PRO A 13 9.36 59.27 -45.92
C PRO A 13 9.23 59.88 -47.32
N CYS A 14 8.70 61.10 -47.40
CA CYS A 14 8.84 61.92 -48.61
C CYS A 14 9.28 63.35 -48.26
N ILE A 15 10.46 63.69 -48.78
CA ILE A 15 10.99 65.02 -49.11
C ILE A 15 11.50 65.88 -47.94
N ILE A 16 12.84 65.97 -47.81
CA ILE A 16 13.58 67.25 -47.66
C ILE A 16 14.95 67.09 -48.37
N GLU A 17 15.30 68.08 -49.17
CA GLU A 17 16.52 68.22 -49.97
C GLU A 17 17.82 68.15 -49.14
N GLY A 18 18.87 67.53 -49.73
CA GLY A 18 20.26 67.97 -49.53
C GLY A 18 20.99 67.54 -48.25
N GLU A 19 21.08 66.24 -47.93
CA GLU A 19 22.24 65.62 -47.22
C GLU A 19 22.00 64.11 -47.12
N LYS A 20 22.99 63.28 -47.53
CA LYS A 20 22.89 61.80 -47.48
C LYS A 20 22.80 61.33 -46.03
N LYS A 21 21.57 61.11 -45.53
CA LYS A 21 21.31 60.48 -44.23
C LYS A 21 21.69 58.99 -44.30
N ASP A 22 22.56 58.56 -43.39
CA ASP A 22 22.81 57.14 -43.14
C ASP A 22 21.54 56.53 -42.52
N ILE A 23 20.74 55.83 -43.33
CA ILE A 23 19.55 55.09 -42.86
C ILE A 23 20.04 53.86 -42.09
N PHE A 24 19.70 53.79 -40.80
CA PHE A 24 20.08 52.67 -39.92
C PHE A 24 18.89 51.73 -39.72
N TYR A 25 19.02 50.48 -40.15
CA TYR A 25 17.98 49.45 -39.95
C TYR A 25 18.26 48.63 -38.69
N GLU A 26 17.22 48.38 -37.89
CA GLU A 26 17.33 47.57 -36.67
C GLU A 26 17.62 46.10 -37.01
N ASN A 27 18.63 45.51 -36.36
CA ASN A 27 19.05 44.12 -36.63
C ASN A 27 18.23 43.13 -35.80
N LYS A 28 17.12 42.63 -36.37
CA LYS A 28 16.34 41.56 -35.75
C LYS A 28 17.07 40.22 -35.85
N ASN A 29 17.02 39.40 -34.79
CA ASN A 29 17.47 38.01 -34.86
C ASN A 29 16.34 37.10 -35.43
N ILE A 30 16.67 35.86 -35.78
CA ILE A 30 15.69 34.93 -36.37
C ILE A 30 14.50 34.65 -35.44
N ARG A 31 14.71 34.68 -34.11
CA ARG A 31 13.65 34.45 -33.13
C ARG A 31 12.63 35.59 -33.17
N MET A 32 13.09 36.84 -33.26
CA MET A 32 12.23 38.02 -33.41
C MET A 32 11.43 37.96 -34.72
N LEU A 33 12.03 37.50 -35.82
CA LEU A 33 11.30 37.30 -37.09
C LEU A 33 10.21 36.21 -36.97
N LEU A 34 10.50 35.11 -36.27
CA LEU A 34 9.53 34.05 -36.02
C LEU A 34 8.41 34.50 -35.07
N GLU A 35 8.70 35.37 -34.10
CA GLU A 35 7.69 36.01 -33.25
C GLU A 35 6.80 36.98 -34.03
N GLU A 36 7.35 37.72 -35.00
CA GLU A 36 6.52 38.52 -35.91
C GLU A 36 5.64 37.63 -36.79
N LEU A 37 6.18 36.54 -37.35
CA LEU A 37 5.41 35.56 -38.12
C LEU A 37 4.31 34.86 -37.32
N LYS A 38 4.38 34.87 -35.99
CA LYS A 38 3.32 34.36 -35.11
C LYS A 38 2.15 35.34 -34.95
N LYS A 39 2.33 36.63 -35.27
CA LYS A 39 1.28 37.66 -35.15
C LYS A 39 0.46 37.76 -36.43
N GLN A 40 -0.76 38.29 -36.30
CA GLN A 40 -1.57 38.68 -37.43
C GLN A 40 -0.88 39.79 -38.23
N GLN A 41 -0.79 39.59 -39.54
CA GLN A 41 -0.07 40.49 -40.44
C GLN A 41 -1.04 41.47 -41.09
N ASP A 42 -0.90 42.76 -40.75
CA ASP A 42 -1.65 43.84 -41.40
C ASP A 42 -1.00 44.24 -42.75
N ASN A 43 0.33 44.13 -42.85
CA ASN A 43 1.09 44.44 -44.07
C ASN A 43 2.44 43.71 -44.10
N TYR A 44 2.67 42.88 -45.13
CA TYR A 44 3.91 42.11 -45.30
C TYR A 44 5.14 42.95 -45.70
N LYS A 45 4.96 44.22 -46.11
CA LYS A 45 6.08 45.06 -46.58
C LYS A 45 7.14 45.27 -45.49
N SER A 46 6.73 45.56 -44.26
CA SER A 46 7.65 45.78 -43.13
C SER A 46 8.39 44.49 -42.76
N LEU A 47 7.68 43.37 -42.73
CA LEU A 47 8.25 42.07 -42.42
C LEU A 47 9.26 41.63 -43.49
N ILE A 48 8.97 41.87 -44.77
CA ILE A 48 9.90 41.61 -45.88
C ILE A 48 11.17 42.45 -45.74
N ARG A 49 11.04 43.73 -45.39
CA ARG A 49 12.20 44.59 -45.11
C ARG A 49 13.07 44.00 -43.99
N ASP A 50 12.46 43.52 -42.92
CA ASP A 50 13.19 42.89 -41.82
C ASP A 50 13.92 41.61 -42.27
N PHE A 51 13.29 40.80 -43.13
CA PHE A 51 13.93 39.63 -43.74
C PHE A 51 15.10 39.99 -44.66
N ILE A 52 14.96 41.03 -45.48
CA ILE A 52 16.04 41.53 -46.36
C ILE A 52 17.24 41.94 -45.52
N VAL A 53 17.04 42.78 -44.50
CA VAL A 53 18.10 43.26 -43.60
C VAL A 53 18.75 42.09 -42.86
N PHE A 54 17.95 41.16 -42.33
CA PHE A 54 18.46 39.98 -41.64
C PHE A 54 19.36 39.12 -42.53
N TYR A 55 18.95 38.82 -43.76
CA TYR A 55 19.74 37.97 -44.66
C TYR A 55 20.94 38.69 -45.27
N LEU A 56 20.84 40.00 -45.53
CA LEU A 56 22.00 40.81 -45.91
C LEU A 56 23.09 40.78 -44.84
N LYS A 57 22.70 40.84 -43.56
CA LYS A 57 23.65 40.86 -42.45
C LYS A 57 24.20 39.49 -42.08
N ASN A 58 23.33 38.48 -41.98
CA ASN A 58 23.69 37.17 -41.44
C ASN A 58 23.97 36.11 -42.52
N GLY A 59 23.54 36.34 -43.77
CA GLY A 59 23.69 35.44 -44.91
C GLY A 59 22.79 34.19 -44.87
N ARG A 60 22.59 33.60 -43.69
CA ARG A 60 21.71 32.44 -43.45
C ARG A 60 21.16 32.45 -42.04
N HIS A 61 19.95 31.92 -41.86
CA HIS A 61 19.47 31.52 -40.53
C HIS A 61 20.12 30.19 -40.12
N ARG A 62 20.18 29.94 -38.80
CA ARG A 62 20.68 28.67 -38.26
C ARG A 62 19.51 27.73 -38.01
N TYR A 63 19.52 26.55 -38.62
CA TYR A 63 18.49 25.52 -38.38
C TYR A 63 18.28 25.26 -36.89
N SER A 64 19.36 25.13 -36.10
CA SER A 64 19.25 24.88 -34.65
C SER A 64 18.45 25.94 -33.90
N LYS A 65 18.51 27.22 -34.32
CA LYS A 65 17.74 28.31 -33.70
C LYS A 65 16.28 28.34 -34.14
N VAL A 66 16.00 27.92 -35.37
CA VAL A 66 14.63 27.73 -35.84
C VAL A 66 14.01 26.53 -35.11
N ALA A 67 14.71 25.40 -35.07
CA ALA A 67 14.27 24.19 -34.40
C ALA A 67 14.00 24.43 -32.90
N GLU A 68 14.92 25.07 -32.18
CA GLU A 68 14.75 25.44 -30.76
C GLU A 68 13.45 26.22 -30.53
N TYR A 69 13.19 27.26 -31.32
CA TYR A 69 11.97 28.07 -31.20
C TYR A 69 10.70 27.29 -31.56
N ILE A 70 10.71 26.56 -32.68
CA ILE A 70 9.54 25.79 -33.15
C ILE A 70 9.20 24.68 -32.15
N SER A 71 10.20 23.98 -31.59
CA SER A 71 9.98 23.00 -30.53
C SER A 71 9.39 23.62 -29.28
N GLU A 72 9.91 24.75 -28.81
CA GLU A 72 9.39 25.45 -27.62
C GLU A 72 7.93 25.87 -27.79
N GLU A 73 7.57 26.42 -28.95
CA GLU A 73 6.21 26.88 -29.21
C GLU A 73 5.24 25.72 -29.47
N ALA A 74 5.66 24.67 -30.17
CA ALA A 74 4.83 23.49 -30.43
C ALA A 74 4.46 22.71 -29.16
N ILE A 75 5.31 22.76 -28.11
CA ILE A 75 4.97 22.19 -26.80
C ILE A 75 3.80 22.94 -26.16
N LYS A 76 3.69 24.25 -26.39
CA LYS A 76 2.63 25.09 -25.83
C LYS A 76 1.35 24.97 -26.64
N ASP A 77 1.46 25.13 -27.95
CA ASP A 77 0.35 25.08 -28.90
C ASP A 77 0.86 24.71 -30.30
N GLU A 78 0.48 23.52 -30.76
CA GLU A 78 0.86 23.00 -32.09
C GLU A 78 0.33 23.88 -33.23
N GLN A 79 -0.78 24.59 -33.03
CA GLN A 79 -1.38 25.46 -34.06
C GLN A 79 -0.50 26.66 -34.39
N VAL A 80 0.36 27.08 -33.48
CA VAL A 80 1.30 28.20 -33.69
C VAL A 80 2.24 27.91 -34.85
N VAL A 81 2.72 26.67 -34.98
CA VAL A 81 3.63 26.28 -36.07
C VAL A 81 2.91 26.34 -37.42
N ILE A 82 1.66 25.90 -37.46
CA ILE A 82 0.81 25.97 -38.67
C ILE A 82 0.58 27.43 -39.07
N TYR A 83 0.32 28.30 -38.09
CA TYR A 83 0.11 29.72 -38.31
C TYR A 83 1.37 30.42 -38.87
N ILE A 84 2.55 30.09 -38.33
CA ILE A 84 3.83 30.59 -38.85
C ILE A 84 4.04 30.15 -40.30
N LEU A 85 3.79 28.88 -40.62
CA LEU A 85 3.91 28.36 -41.99
C LEU A 85 2.94 29.07 -42.95
N TYR A 86 1.70 29.28 -42.54
CA TYR A 86 0.70 30.01 -43.31
C TYR A 86 1.13 31.46 -43.59
N ASN A 87 1.69 32.15 -42.59
CA ASN A 87 2.20 33.51 -42.76
C ASN A 87 3.44 33.58 -43.65
N ILE A 88 4.29 32.54 -43.64
CA ILE A 88 5.41 32.42 -44.59
C ILE A 88 4.88 32.24 -46.03
N GLU A 89 3.87 31.41 -46.23
CA GLU A 89 3.24 31.24 -47.55
C GLU A 89 2.65 32.55 -48.08
N ASN A 90 1.92 33.28 -47.24
CA ASN A 90 1.40 34.60 -47.60
C ASN A 90 2.51 35.62 -47.89
N LEU A 91 3.63 35.56 -47.16
CA LEU A 91 4.78 36.43 -47.39
C LEU A 91 5.46 36.10 -48.73
N LEU A 92 5.56 34.82 -49.10
CA LEU A 92 6.05 34.39 -50.41
C LEU A 92 5.11 34.85 -51.53
N GLN A 93 3.80 34.69 -51.35
CA GLN A 93 2.80 35.18 -52.31
C GLN A 93 2.87 36.70 -52.49
N TYR A 94 3.08 37.46 -51.41
CA TYR A 94 3.30 38.90 -51.50
C TYR A 94 4.58 39.21 -52.30
N CYS A 95 5.64 38.40 -52.15
CA CYS A 95 6.87 38.55 -52.92
C CYS A 95 6.68 38.40 -54.43
N ASP A 96 5.77 37.52 -54.83
CA ASP A 96 5.45 37.26 -56.22
C ASP A 96 4.58 38.37 -56.82
N ILE A 97 3.52 38.79 -56.11
CA ILE A 97 2.59 39.82 -56.58
C ILE A 97 3.26 41.20 -56.65
N ASN A 98 4.07 41.56 -55.64
CA ASN A 98 4.62 42.91 -55.47
C ASN A 98 6.10 43.01 -55.84
N GLY A 99 6.54 42.23 -56.83
CA GLY A 99 7.96 42.10 -57.20
C GLY A 99 8.69 43.43 -57.37
N LYS A 100 8.10 44.38 -58.11
CA LYS A 100 8.70 45.70 -58.36
C LYS A 100 8.92 46.50 -57.06
N ILE A 101 7.93 46.49 -56.16
CA ILE A 101 8.02 47.18 -54.86
C ILE A 101 9.19 46.60 -54.04
N ILE A 102 9.41 45.29 -54.13
CA ILE A 102 10.48 44.60 -53.40
C ILE A 102 11.84 44.86 -54.03
N ASP A 103 11.92 44.87 -55.36
CA ASP A 103 13.15 45.20 -56.07
C ASP A 103 13.59 46.66 -55.77
N ASP A 104 12.64 47.60 -55.69
CA ASP A 104 12.87 48.99 -55.28
C ASP A 104 13.34 49.06 -53.81
N GLU A 105 12.72 48.28 -52.92
CA GLU A 105 13.07 48.22 -51.50
C GLU A 105 14.48 47.63 -51.28
N ILE A 106 14.83 46.56 -52.01
CA ILE A 106 16.17 45.96 -51.99
C ILE A 106 17.20 46.97 -52.49
N SER A 107 16.93 47.65 -53.60
CA SER A 107 17.83 48.66 -54.17
C SER A 107 18.09 49.79 -53.16
N THR A 108 17.04 50.28 -52.50
CA THR A 108 17.13 51.31 -51.46
C THR A 108 18.02 50.86 -50.29
N ILE A 109 17.87 49.61 -49.83
CA ILE A 109 18.69 49.07 -48.73
C ILE A 109 20.15 48.88 -49.16
N LEU A 110 20.40 48.48 -50.41
CA LEU A 110 21.76 48.30 -50.94
C LEU A 110 22.51 49.62 -51.12
N GLU A 111 21.83 50.76 -51.27
CA GLU A 111 22.49 52.08 -51.31
C GLU A 111 23.11 52.49 -49.96
N CYS A 112 22.69 51.85 -48.85
CA CYS A 112 23.24 52.11 -47.52
C CYS A 112 24.71 51.64 -47.43
N LYS A 113 25.56 52.45 -46.79
CA LYS A 113 27.01 52.16 -46.65
C LYS A 113 27.32 50.76 -46.09
N GLU A 114 26.48 50.24 -45.18
CA GLU A 114 26.66 48.91 -44.57
C GLU A 114 26.48 47.73 -45.55
N TYR A 115 25.73 47.95 -46.65
CA TYR A 115 25.32 46.89 -47.59
C TYR A 115 25.78 47.10 -49.03
N LYS A 116 26.46 48.22 -49.32
CA LYS A 116 26.81 48.68 -50.67
C LYS A 116 27.60 47.67 -51.52
N ASP A 117 28.44 46.87 -50.88
CA ASP A 117 29.27 45.86 -51.56
C ASP A 117 28.62 44.47 -51.61
N LYS A 118 27.37 44.32 -51.15
CA LYS A 118 26.67 43.04 -51.10
C LYS A 118 25.77 42.87 -52.32
N GLU A 119 25.78 41.66 -52.87
CA GLU A 119 24.89 41.29 -53.97
C GLU A 119 23.66 40.54 -53.44
N PHE A 120 22.50 41.20 -53.47
CA PHE A 120 21.22 40.64 -53.01
C PHE A 120 20.12 41.02 -53.99
N ASN A 121 19.22 40.07 -54.25
CA ASN A 121 18.09 40.27 -55.15
C ASN A 121 16.87 39.51 -54.65
N ARG A 122 15.71 39.76 -55.25
CA ARG A 122 14.45 39.13 -54.86
C ARG A 122 14.50 37.59 -54.96
N SER A 123 15.19 37.03 -55.96
CA SER A 123 15.35 35.58 -56.08
C SER A 123 16.10 34.97 -54.90
N LYS A 124 17.22 35.59 -54.46
CA LYS A 124 17.95 35.19 -53.26
C LYS A 124 17.10 35.33 -52.00
N LEU A 125 16.27 36.37 -51.89
CA LEU A 125 15.34 36.53 -50.76
C LEU A 125 14.34 35.37 -50.69
N ILE A 126 13.66 35.08 -51.81
CA ILE A 126 12.68 34.00 -51.92
C ILE A 126 13.34 32.66 -51.57
N GLU A 127 14.52 32.36 -52.11
CA GLU A 127 15.27 31.14 -51.80
C GLU A 127 15.54 30.99 -50.28
N LYS A 128 15.85 32.10 -49.60
CA LYS A 128 16.15 32.08 -48.16
C LYS A 128 14.89 31.89 -47.32
N ILE A 129 13.75 32.44 -47.73
CA ILE A 129 12.46 32.26 -47.06
C ILE A 129 11.94 30.83 -47.27
N ILE A 130 12.05 30.27 -48.48
CA ILE A 130 11.71 28.87 -48.76
C ILE A 130 12.55 27.94 -47.87
N LYS A 131 13.87 28.19 -47.75
CA LYS A 131 14.73 27.41 -46.83
C LYS A 131 14.27 27.49 -45.37
N LEU A 132 13.73 28.64 -44.93
CA LEU A 132 13.17 28.80 -43.59
C LEU A 132 11.90 27.97 -43.44
N GLN A 133 11.01 28.00 -44.44
CA GLN A 133 9.81 27.17 -44.50
C GLN A 133 10.17 25.69 -44.39
N ASP A 134 11.14 25.21 -45.19
CA ASP A 134 11.62 23.84 -45.16
C ASP A 134 12.14 23.45 -43.77
N HIS A 135 12.90 24.33 -43.12
CA HIS A 135 13.41 24.08 -41.77
C HIS A 135 12.31 23.98 -40.72
N ILE A 136 11.27 24.79 -40.81
CA ILE A 136 10.12 24.74 -39.91
C ILE A 136 9.31 23.46 -40.16
N GLU A 137 9.07 23.12 -41.43
CA GLU A 137 8.32 21.92 -41.80
C GLU A 137 9.04 20.64 -41.37
N LEU A 138 10.36 20.57 -41.53
CA LEU A 138 11.16 19.45 -41.02
C LEU A 138 11.04 19.30 -39.50
N GLU A 139 11.09 20.40 -38.75
CA GLU A 139 10.95 20.33 -37.30
C GLU A 139 9.52 19.92 -36.90
N ARG A 140 8.50 20.41 -37.61
CA ARG A 140 7.11 20.01 -37.41
C ARG A 140 6.94 18.49 -37.57
N GLN A 141 7.50 17.90 -38.63
CA GLN A 141 7.47 16.45 -38.84
C GLN A 141 8.17 15.68 -37.71
N ARG A 142 9.32 16.19 -37.24
CA ARG A 142 10.06 15.59 -36.13
C ARG A 142 9.26 15.60 -34.83
N ILE A 143 8.58 16.71 -34.53
CA ILE A 143 7.72 16.85 -33.34
C ILE A 143 6.56 15.84 -33.41
N ILE A 144 5.85 15.78 -34.55
CA ILE A 144 4.74 14.84 -34.75
C ILE A 144 5.19 13.39 -34.57
N PHE A 145 6.37 13.04 -35.11
CA PHE A 145 6.92 11.70 -34.95
C PHE A 145 7.23 11.37 -33.48
N SER A 146 7.80 12.33 -32.74
CA SER A 146 8.08 12.17 -31.30
C SER A 146 6.81 11.95 -30.50
N GLN A 147 5.78 12.78 -30.72
CA GLN A 147 4.48 12.67 -30.03
C GLN A 147 3.79 11.33 -30.30
N ARG A 148 3.81 10.83 -31.55
CA ARG A 148 3.26 9.51 -31.88
C ARG A 148 3.98 8.38 -31.15
N LYS A 149 5.30 8.49 -31.01
CA LYS A 149 6.11 7.51 -30.28
C LYS A 149 5.76 7.52 -28.79
N GLU A 150 5.67 8.71 -28.18
CA GLU A 150 5.28 8.87 -26.77
C GLU A 150 3.87 8.36 -26.51
N SER A 151 2.90 8.70 -27.37
CA SER A 151 1.52 8.21 -27.29
C SER A 151 1.45 6.68 -27.29
N LYS A 152 2.22 6.01 -28.17
CA LYS A 152 2.28 4.55 -28.23
C LYS A 152 2.93 3.92 -26.98
N ILE A 153 3.94 4.57 -26.41
CA ILE A 153 4.55 4.12 -25.15
C ILE A 153 3.52 4.27 -24.02
N PHE A 154 2.82 5.40 -23.96
CA PHE A 154 1.83 5.68 -22.95
C PHE A 154 0.62 4.73 -23.03
N SER A 155 0.14 4.41 -24.24
CA SER A 155 -0.93 3.43 -24.43
C SER A 155 -0.53 2.04 -23.92
N ASN A 156 0.68 1.58 -24.26
CA ASN A 156 1.18 0.29 -23.79
C ASN A 156 1.32 0.25 -22.25
N LEU A 157 1.77 1.35 -21.63
CA LEU A 157 1.84 1.45 -20.18
C LEU A 157 0.45 1.42 -19.53
N ILE A 158 -0.54 2.12 -20.12
CA ILE A 158 -1.93 2.07 -19.66
C ILE A 158 -2.47 0.64 -19.71
N ASP A 159 -2.23 -0.07 -20.81
CA ASP A 159 -2.70 -1.45 -20.97
C ASP A 159 -2.08 -2.39 -19.92
N GLN A 160 -0.78 -2.29 -19.69
CA GLN A 160 -0.08 -3.06 -18.64
C GLN A 160 -0.61 -2.74 -17.24
N VAL A 161 -0.85 -1.47 -16.94
CA VAL A 161 -1.43 -1.06 -15.64
C VAL A 161 -2.83 -1.62 -15.50
N ASN A 162 -3.67 -1.56 -16.54
CA ASN A 162 -5.01 -2.11 -16.52
C ASN A 162 -5.03 -3.63 -16.31
N GLU A 163 -4.11 -4.38 -16.93
CA GLU A 163 -3.95 -5.81 -16.67
C GLU A 163 -3.54 -6.08 -15.22
N SER A 164 -2.55 -5.34 -14.69
CA SER A 164 -2.11 -5.50 -13.30
C SER A 164 -3.22 -5.20 -12.28
N ILE A 165 -4.07 -4.21 -12.54
CA ILE A 165 -5.23 -3.87 -11.70
C ILE A 165 -6.27 -4.99 -11.76
N LYS A 166 -6.55 -5.53 -12.96
CA LYS A 166 -7.49 -6.65 -13.11
C LYS A 166 -7.03 -7.88 -12.33
N ASP A 167 -5.76 -8.21 -12.38
CA ASP A 167 -5.21 -9.37 -11.68
C ASP A 167 -5.19 -9.13 -10.16
N ALA A 168 -4.83 -7.93 -9.70
CA ALA A 168 -4.91 -7.56 -8.29
C ALA A 168 -6.36 -7.64 -7.75
N ASN A 169 -7.35 -7.20 -8.53
CA ASN A 169 -8.76 -7.30 -8.14
C ASN A 169 -9.23 -8.76 -8.04
N LYS A 170 -8.87 -9.62 -9.00
CA LYS A 170 -9.18 -11.06 -8.91
C LYS A 170 -8.58 -11.70 -7.66
N ASP A 171 -7.32 -11.39 -7.35
CA ASP A 171 -6.65 -11.88 -6.14
C ASP A 171 -7.32 -11.40 -4.85
N LEU A 172 -7.81 -10.16 -4.84
CA LEU A 172 -8.56 -9.61 -3.71
C LEU A 172 -9.93 -10.29 -3.57
N ASP A 173 -10.67 -10.47 -4.67
CA ASP A 173 -11.98 -11.13 -4.66
C ASP A 173 -11.84 -12.57 -4.15
N CYS A 174 -10.85 -13.32 -4.62
CA CYS A 174 -10.57 -14.68 -4.11
C CYS A 174 -10.26 -14.67 -2.61
N LYS A 175 -9.46 -13.72 -2.11
CA LYS A 175 -9.14 -13.62 -0.67
C LYS A 175 -10.36 -13.22 0.16
N VAL A 176 -11.21 -12.32 -0.34
CA VAL A 176 -12.44 -11.90 0.33
C VAL A 176 -13.40 -13.07 0.43
N ASP A 177 -13.59 -13.82 -0.66
CA ASP A 177 -14.42 -15.03 -0.68
C ASP A 177 -13.88 -16.08 0.29
N ASP A 178 -12.57 -16.34 0.28
CA ASP A 178 -11.94 -17.27 1.23
C ASP A 178 -12.13 -16.83 2.69
N ILE A 179 -11.94 -15.54 2.99
CA ILE A 179 -12.17 -15.00 4.33
C ILE A 179 -13.63 -15.16 4.73
N GLN A 180 -14.57 -14.79 3.85
CA GLN A 180 -16.00 -14.85 4.13
C GLN A 180 -16.48 -16.29 4.33
N ASN A 181 -16.01 -17.23 3.51
CA ASN A 181 -16.31 -18.66 3.65
C ASN A 181 -15.75 -19.22 4.96
N ASN A 182 -14.49 -18.91 5.28
CA ASN A 182 -13.86 -19.35 6.53
C ASN A 182 -14.53 -18.75 7.77
N LEU A 183 -14.89 -17.47 7.75
CA LEU A 183 -15.58 -16.80 8.84
C LEU A 183 -16.99 -17.39 9.04
N THR A 184 -17.75 -17.56 7.96
CA THR A 184 -19.11 -18.09 8.01
C THR A 184 -19.10 -19.52 8.56
N SER A 185 -18.22 -20.37 8.05
CA SER A 185 -18.03 -21.74 8.54
C SER A 185 -17.61 -21.77 10.01
N GLY A 186 -16.68 -20.90 10.40
CA GLY A 186 -16.23 -20.75 11.79
C GLY A 186 -17.34 -20.31 12.73
N ILE A 187 -18.14 -19.31 12.35
CA ILE A 187 -19.27 -18.80 13.14
C ILE A 187 -20.32 -19.88 13.34
N VAL A 188 -20.72 -20.58 12.27
CA VAL A 188 -21.70 -21.68 12.34
C VAL A 188 -21.20 -22.80 13.27
N SER A 189 -19.92 -23.17 13.15
CA SER A 189 -19.32 -24.19 14.00
C SER A 189 -19.27 -23.78 15.48
N VAL A 190 -18.89 -22.53 15.77
CA VAL A 190 -18.87 -21.99 17.15
C VAL A 190 -20.28 -21.97 17.73
N LEU A 191 -21.27 -21.52 16.96
CA LEU A 191 -22.67 -21.45 17.40
C LEU A 191 -23.24 -22.85 17.68
N GLY A 192 -22.89 -23.83 16.82
CA GLY A 192 -23.26 -25.23 17.01
C GLY A 192 -22.68 -25.82 18.30
N ILE A 193 -21.39 -25.61 18.58
CA ILE A 193 -20.79 -26.12 19.82
C ILE A 193 -21.32 -25.37 21.05
N PHE A 194 -21.51 -24.05 20.95
CA PHE A 194 -22.09 -23.29 22.05
C PHE A 194 -23.48 -23.82 22.43
N SER A 195 -24.32 -24.13 21.44
CA SER A 195 -25.64 -24.73 21.66
C SER A 195 -25.53 -26.10 22.34
N ALA A 196 -24.59 -26.94 21.91
CA ALA A 196 -24.34 -28.24 22.54
C ALA A 196 -23.87 -28.10 24.00
N ILE A 197 -22.96 -27.15 24.29
CA ILE A 197 -22.49 -26.87 25.65
C ILE A 197 -23.65 -26.45 26.54
N VAL A 198 -24.49 -25.51 26.08
CA VAL A 198 -25.65 -25.02 26.83
C VAL A 198 -26.62 -26.17 27.13
N MET A 199 -26.89 -27.02 26.13
CA MET A 199 -27.77 -28.20 26.29
C MET A 199 -27.21 -29.19 27.32
N VAL A 200 -25.91 -29.53 27.24
CA VAL A 200 -25.26 -30.42 28.23
C VAL A 200 -25.24 -29.80 29.61
N PHE A 201 -24.99 -28.49 29.72
CA PHE A 201 -24.95 -27.80 31.00
C PHE A 201 -26.32 -27.79 31.68
N PHE A 202 -27.39 -27.46 30.97
CA PHE A 202 -28.75 -27.54 31.52
C PHE A 202 -29.17 -28.99 31.82
N GLY A 203 -28.79 -29.95 30.96
CA GLY A 203 -29.00 -31.37 31.24
C GLY A 203 -28.29 -31.83 32.52
N GLY A 204 -27.05 -31.39 32.70
CA GLY A 204 -26.24 -31.68 33.89
C GLY A 204 -26.76 -31.03 35.16
N LEU A 205 -27.20 -29.77 35.08
CA LEU A 205 -27.85 -29.07 36.20
C LEU A 205 -29.13 -29.77 36.64
N ASN A 206 -29.92 -30.31 35.71
CA ASN A 206 -31.13 -31.06 36.04
C ASN A 206 -30.82 -32.38 36.77
N ILE A 207 -29.77 -33.10 36.34
CA ILE A 207 -29.29 -34.31 37.04
C ILE A 207 -28.75 -33.95 38.42
N PHE A 208 -27.96 -32.87 38.53
CA PHE A 208 -27.44 -32.38 39.80
C PHE A 208 -28.55 -31.98 40.78
N SER A 209 -29.55 -31.25 40.30
CA SER A 209 -30.75 -30.87 41.07
C SER A 209 -31.51 -32.10 41.56
N SER A 210 -31.67 -33.12 40.70
CA SER A 210 -32.30 -34.40 41.07
C SER A 210 -31.52 -35.16 42.15
N ILE A 211 -30.19 -35.12 42.12
CA ILE A 211 -29.37 -35.73 43.19
C ILE A 211 -29.53 -34.95 44.50
N MET A 212 -29.63 -33.61 44.43
CA MET A 212 -29.84 -32.74 45.60
C MET A 212 -31.22 -32.92 46.22
N SER A 213 -32.28 -33.07 45.43
CA SER A 213 -33.64 -33.28 45.94
C SER A 213 -33.82 -34.63 46.64
N ASN A 214 -33.04 -35.65 46.25
CA ASN A 214 -33.05 -36.98 46.86
C ASN A 214 -32.16 -37.12 48.12
N LEU A 215 -31.52 -36.05 48.59
CA LEU A 215 -30.67 -36.08 49.80
C LEU A 215 -31.42 -36.51 51.07
N ALA A 216 -32.73 -36.26 51.14
CA ALA A 216 -33.52 -36.56 52.32
C ALA A 216 -33.72 -38.07 52.55
N TYR A 217 -33.66 -38.88 51.49
CA TYR A 217 -34.00 -40.32 51.53
C TYR A 217 -32.79 -41.25 51.33
N ILE A 218 -31.61 -40.72 50.99
CA ILE A 218 -30.41 -41.49 50.65
C ILE A 218 -29.28 -41.21 51.66
N SER A 219 -28.46 -42.22 51.98
CA SER A 219 -27.30 -42.04 52.86
C SER A 219 -26.36 -40.93 52.32
N LYS A 220 -25.96 -40.00 53.19
CA LYS A 220 -25.08 -38.86 52.84
C LYS A 220 -23.84 -39.26 52.02
N PHE A 221 -23.22 -40.40 52.34
CA PHE A 221 -22.05 -40.90 51.62
C PHE A 221 -22.32 -41.24 50.15
N ARG A 222 -23.48 -41.85 49.84
CA ARG A 222 -23.86 -42.19 48.45
C ARG A 222 -24.13 -40.94 47.62
N VAL A 223 -24.74 -39.92 48.22
CA VAL A 223 -25.03 -38.65 47.54
C VAL A 223 -23.72 -37.93 47.19
N ILE A 224 -22.78 -37.83 48.14
CA ILE A 224 -21.48 -37.19 47.88
C ILE A 224 -20.70 -37.97 46.81
N PHE A 225 -20.72 -39.31 46.86
CA PHE A 225 -20.08 -40.14 45.85
C PHE A 225 -20.69 -39.94 44.46
N MET A 226 -22.01 -40.04 44.31
CA MET A 226 -22.70 -39.83 43.03
C MET A 226 -22.56 -38.39 42.52
N GLY A 227 -22.65 -37.40 43.40
CA GLY A 227 -22.43 -36.00 43.08
C GLY A 227 -21.00 -35.76 42.56
N SER A 228 -19.99 -36.36 43.19
CA SER A 228 -18.60 -36.25 42.75
C SER A 228 -18.36 -36.93 41.38
N LEU A 229 -19.04 -38.04 41.09
CA LEU A 229 -18.99 -38.67 39.77
C LEU A 229 -19.60 -37.75 38.70
N VAL A 230 -20.77 -37.17 38.97
CA VAL A 230 -21.44 -36.25 38.04
C VAL A 230 -20.62 -34.98 37.82
N SER A 231 -20.02 -34.41 38.87
CA SER A 231 -19.16 -33.23 38.74
C SER A 231 -17.87 -33.51 37.96
N MET A 232 -17.29 -34.70 38.13
CA MET A 232 -16.11 -35.13 37.36
C MET A 232 -16.45 -35.29 35.87
N THR A 233 -17.53 -36.00 35.54
CA THR A 233 -17.95 -36.19 34.14
C THR A 233 -18.38 -34.89 33.48
N MET A 234 -19.10 -34.00 34.18
CA MET A 234 -19.48 -32.69 33.67
C MET A 234 -18.26 -31.83 33.34
N PHE A 235 -17.26 -31.81 34.21
CA PHE A 235 -16.04 -31.05 33.96
C PHE A 235 -15.27 -31.58 32.75
N ASP A 236 -15.13 -32.91 32.61
CA ASP A 236 -14.45 -33.52 31.46
C ASP A 236 -15.18 -33.24 30.15
N VAL A 237 -16.52 -33.29 30.14
CA VAL A 237 -17.32 -32.96 28.96
C VAL A 237 -17.18 -31.49 28.57
N ILE A 238 -17.23 -30.56 29.53
CA ILE A 238 -17.02 -29.14 29.27
C ILE A 238 -15.62 -28.90 28.70
N PHE A 239 -14.59 -29.53 29.28
CA PHE A 239 -13.23 -29.41 28.79
C PHE A 239 -13.06 -29.97 27.37
N LEU A 240 -13.66 -31.13 27.07
CA LEU A 240 -13.65 -31.71 25.73
C LEU A 240 -14.32 -30.77 24.72
N LEU A 241 -15.44 -30.15 25.07
CA LEU A 241 -16.12 -29.19 24.20
C LEU A 241 -15.28 -27.93 23.97
N LEU A 242 -14.65 -27.38 25.01
CA LEU A 242 -13.71 -26.25 24.88
C LEU A 242 -12.48 -26.63 24.03
N TYR A 243 -11.99 -27.86 24.16
CA TYR A 243 -10.90 -28.37 23.33
C TYR A 243 -11.30 -28.49 21.86
N SER A 244 -12.50 -29.00 21.58
CA SER A 244 -13.05 -29.07 20.23
C SER A 244 -13.22 -27.67 19.62
N ILE A 245 -13.77 -26.70 20.37
CA ILE A 245 -13.86 -25.30 19.94
C ILE A 245 -12.47 -24.75 19.60
N SER A 246 -11.52 -24.90 20.52
CA SER A 246 -10.14 -24.46 20.33
C SER A 246 -9.56 -25.03 19.04
N LYS A 247 -9.80 -26.31 18.76
CA LYS A 247 -9.27 -27.00 17.58
C LYS A 247 -9.92 -26.50 16.28
N ILE A 248 -11.23 -26.26 16.27
CA ILE A 248 -11.93 -25.67 15.13
C ILE A 248 -11.46 -24.23 14.87
N LEU A 249 -11.24 -23.45 15.93
CA LEU A 249 -10.73 -22.09 15.83
C LEU A 249 -9.23 -22.00 15.51
N GLY A 250 -8.54 -23.14 15.32
CA GLY A 250 -7.09 -23.19 15.10
C GLY A 250 -6.26 -22.69 16.29
N LYS A 251 -6.86 -22.49 17.46
CA LYS A 251 -6.20 -22.04 18.68
C LYS A 251 -5.76 -23.24 19.52
N ASN A 252 -4.76 -23.04 20.36
CA ASN A 252 -4.34 -24.05 21.35
C ASN A 252 -4.68 -23.54 22.75
N ILE A 253 -5.65 -24.17 23.42
CA ILE A 253 -5.93 -23.94 24.85
C ILE A 253 -4.97 -24.68 25.79
N GLY A 254 -4.17 -25.62 25.26
CA GLY A 254 -3.14 -26.29 26.03
C GLY A 254 -1.90 -25.42 26.15
N THR A 255 -1.19 -25.53 27.26
CA THR A 255 0.11 -24.88 27.40
C THR A 255 1.08 -25.42 26.36
N SER A 256 1.95 -24.56 25.80
CA SER A 256 2.95 -24.99 24.85
C SER A 256 3.86 -26.04 25.50
N LEU A 257 4.01 -27.19 24.84
CA LEU A 257 4.99 -28.20 25.26
C LEU A 257 6.42 -27.72 25.00
N TRP A 258 6.59 -26.78 24.08
CA TRP A 258 7.87 -26.24 23.67
C TRP A 258 8.13 -24.91 24.37
N PRO A 259 9.35 -24.69 24.85
CA PRO A 259 9.73 -23.42 25.42
C PRO A 259 9.80 -22.35 24.29
N PRO A 260 9.44 -21.09 24.55
CA PRO A 260 9.48 -20.05 23.53
C PRO A 260 10.92 -19.83 23.04
N LYS A 261 11.15 -19.90 21.71
CA LYS A 261 12.47 -19.69 21.10
C LYS A 261 13.10 -18.35 21.49
N ILE A 262 12.27 -17.32 21.69
CA ILE A 262 12.66 -15.96 22.08
C ILE A 262 13.40 -15.89 23.44
N LEU A 263 13.28 -16.92 24.29
CA LEU A 263 13.95 -16.97 25.59
C LEU A 263 15.39 -17.50 25.52
N TYR A 264 15.91 -17.83 24.33
CA TYR A 264 17.22 -18.47 24.17
C TYR A 264 18.15 -17.63 23.30
N LYS A 265 19.38 -17.40 23.79
CA LYS A 265 20.40 -16.59 23.10
C LYS A 265 20.91 -17.22 21.81
N ASN A 266 20.85 -18.55 21.69
CA ASN A 266 21.31 -19.25 20.49
C ASN A 266 20.55 -20.56 20.25
N ASP A 267 20.56 -20.98 18.97
CA ASP A 267 19.86 -22.19 18.50
C ASP A 267 20.35 -23.48 19.17
N TYR A 268 21.61 -23.53 19.63
CA TYR A 268 22.14 -24.68 20.37
C TYR A 268 21.45 -24.84 21.72
N GLN A 269 21.33 -23.75 22.51
CA GLN A 269 20.67 -23.78 23.81
C GLN A 269 19.17 -24.09 23.68
N TYR A 270 18.52 -23.54 22.66
CA TYR A 270 17.12 -23.85 22.33
C TYR A 270 16.94 -25.35 22.00
N ARG A 271 17.77 -25.91 21.11
CA ARG A 271 17.71 -27.34 20.74
C ARG A 271 17.97 -28.27 21.92
N LYS A 272 18.90 -27.92 22.81
CA LYS A 272 19.22 -28.71 24.00
C LYS A 272 18.05 -28.79 24.98
N GLU A 273 17.32 -27.69 25.20
CA GLU A 273 16.09 -27.71 26.02
C GLU A 273 14.96 -28.45 25.31
N CYS A 274 14.74 -28.21 24.01
CA CYS A 274 13.73 -28.94 23.22
C CYS A 274 13.91 -30.47 23.29
N SER A 275 15.15 -30.97 23.24
CA SER A 275 15.49 -32.40 23.41
C SER A 275 15.00 -32.98 24.75
N LYS A 276 15.01 -32.18 25.82
CA LYS A 276 14.54 -32.57 27.15
C LYS A 276 13.01 -32.71 27.19
N TYR A 277 12.29 -31.81 26.52
CA TYR A 277 10.84 -31.86 26.37
C TYR A 277 10.38 -33.00 25.46
N GLU A 278 11.14 -33.31 24.42
CA GLU A 278 10.90 -34.44 23.51
C GLU A 278 10.97 -35.78 24.27
N ASN A 279 11.96 -35.94 25.15
CA ASN A 279 12.06 -37.10 26.03
C ASN A 279 10.94 -37.17 27.09
N ALA A 280 10.47 -36.03 27.60
CA ALA A 280 9.34 -35.98 28.54
C ALA A 280 7.98 -36.29 27.88
N SER A 281 7.82 -35.92 26.60
CA SER A 281 6.66 -36.19 25.74
C SER A 281 6.41 -37.69 25.50
N ARG A 282 7.44 -38.53 25.69
CA ARG A 282 7.40 -39.99 25.49
C ARG A 282 6.54 -40.75 26.51
N TYR A 283 6.25 -40.16 27.68
CA TYR A 283 5.41 -40.78 28.72
C TYR A 283 4.00 -40.15 28.72
N GLY A 284 2.98 -40.93 28.33
CA GLY A 284 1.61 -40.44 28.08
C GLY A 284 0.98 -39.61 29.21
N ILE A 285 1.18 -40.01 30.48
CA ILE A 285 0.61 -39.31 31.65
C ILE A 285 1.30 -37.95 31.89
N LYS A 286 2.63 -37.89 31.74
CA LYS A 286 3.41 -36.65 31.88
C LYS A 286 3.03 -35.62 30.80
N LYS A 287 2.70 -36.09 29.60
CA LYS A 287 2.21 -35.24 28.50
C LYS A 287 0.90 -34.54 28.85
N ILE A 288 -0.06 -35.24 29.43
CA ILE A 288 -1.34 -34.67 29.86
C ILE A 288 -1.13 -33.68 31.02
N PHE A 289 -0.30 -34.04 32.00
CA PHE A 289 0.05 -33.17 33.13
C PHE A 289 0.69 -31.84 32.68
N ILE A 290 1.56 -31.91 31.66
CA ILE A 290 2.22 -30.74 31.12
C ILE A 290 1.24 -29.90 30.29
N ARG A 291 0.43 -30.51 29.42
CA ARG A 291 -0.42 -29.81 28.45
C ARG A 291 -1.71 -29.26 29.05
N TYR A 292 -2.29 -29.97 30.04
CA TYR A 292 -3.58 -29.66 30.67
C TYR A 292 -3.51 -29.81 32.20
N PRO A 293 -2.70 -28.99 32.90
CA PRO A 293 -2.48 -29.13 34.33
C PRO A 293 -3.76 -28.97 35.16
N ILE A 294 -4.67 -28.08 34.74
CA ILE A 294 -5.93 -27.81 35.46
C ILE A 294 -6.82 -29.06 35.47
N VAL A 295 -6.99 -29.70 34.31
CA VAL A 295 -7.82 -30.91 34.17
C VAL A 295 -7.28 -32.04 35.02
N PHE A 296 -5.96 -32.25 34.96
CA PHE A 296 -5.31 -33.28 35.75
C PHE A 296 -5.52 -33.07 37.26
N VAL A 297 -5.29 -31.85 37.75
CA VAL A 297 -5.44 -31.55 39.19
C VAL A 297 -6.89 -31.73 39.63
N PHE A 298 -7.86 -31.26 38.85
CA PHE A 298 -9.28 -31.40 39.16
C PHE A 298 -9.68 -32.88 39.21
N ASN A 299 -9.30 -33.69 38.23
CA ASN A 299 -9.67 -35.11 38.21
C ASN A 299 -9.03 -35.90 39.35
N VAL A 300 -7.76 -35.63 39.68
CA VAL A 300 -7.10 -36.23 40.86
C VAL A 300 -7.84 -35.84 42.15
N PHE A 301 -8.23 -34.57 42.28
CA PHE A 301 -9.00 -34.10 43.43
C PHE A 301 -10.36 -34.81 43.56
N MET A 302 -11.09 -34.98 42.46
CA MET A 302 -12.38 -35.67 42.46
C MET A 302 -12.24 -37.16 42.80
N ILE A 303 -11.21 -37.84 42.29
CA ILE A 303 -10.90 -39.24 42.64
C ILE A 303 -10.58 -39.37 44.14
N ILE A 304 -9.83 -38.42 44.72
CA ILE A 304 -9.57 -38.40 46.16
C ILE A 304 -10.88 -38.32 46.95
N ILE A 305 -11.80 -37.43 46.58
CA ILE A 305 -13.12 -37.32 47.23
C ILE A 305 -13.89 -38.65 47.15
N GLN A 306 -13.86 -39.34 46.01
CA GLN A 306 -14.52 -40.63 45.82
C GLN A 306 -13.92 -41.72 46.73
N ILE A 307 -12.59 -41.81 46.82
CA ILE A 307 -11.90 -42.77 47.69
C ILE A 307 -12.24 -42.49 49.16
N VAL A 308 -12.22 -41.21 49.55
CA VAL A 308 -12.52 -40.76 50.91
C VAL A 308 -13.94 -41.10 51.33
N THR A 309 -14.91 -40.83 50.46
CA THR A 309 -16.33 -41.11 50.73
C THR A 309 -16.57 -42.61 50.83
N PHE A 310 -15.90 -43.41 50.00
CA PHE A 310 -15.97 -44.87 50.06
C PHE A 310 -15.36 -45.43 51.36
N ILE A 311 -14.16 -44.97 51.76
CA ILE A 311 -13.51 -45.39 53.02
C ILE A 311 -14.36 -44.98 54.23
N SER A 312 -14.89 -43.74 54.23
CA SER A 312 -15.73 -43.25 55.31
C SER A 312 -17.02 -44.06 55.44
N TRP A 313 -17.63 -44.47 54.31
CA TRP A 313 -18.77 -45.37 54.30
C TRP A 313 -18.42 -46.76 54.85
N TYR A 314 -17.30 -47.35 54.43
CA TYR A 314 -16.84 -48.65 54.90
C TYR A 314 -16.57 -48.66 56.43
N ILE A 315 -15.89 -47.64 56.94
CA ILE A 315 -15.61 -47.48 58.38
C ILE A 315 -16.91 -47.27 59.17
N TYR A 316 -17.83 -46.44 58.66
CA TYR A 316 -19.13 -46.18 59.29
C TYR A 316 -19.95 -47.46 59.46
N GLN A 317 -19.83 -48.41 58.53
CA GLN A 317 -20.52 -49.69 58.59
C GLN A 317 -19.87 -50.68 59.58
N LYS A 318 -18.55 -50.63 59.77
CA LYS A 318 -17.77 -51.64 60.52
C LYS A 318 -17.52 -51.29 61.99
N TYR A 319 -17.45 -50.01 62.35
CA TYR A 319 -17.09 -49.57 63.71
C TYR A 319 -18.22 -48.80 64.41
N SER A 320 -18.53 -49.16 65.66
CA SER A 320 -19.57 -48.50 66.48
C SER A 320 -19.17 -47.07 66.95
N ILE A 321 -17.90 -46.67 66.80
CA ILE A 321 -17.37 -45.34 67.17
C ILE A 321 -17.58 -44.37 65.99
N LYS A 322 -18.85 -44.03 65.75
CA LYS A 322 -19.35 -43.40 64.51
C LYS A 322 -18.85 -41.97 64.21
N LYS A 323 -18.14 -41.29 65.13
CA LYS A 323 -17.78 -39.86 64.98
C LYS A 323 -16.28 -39.57 65.03
N LEU A 324 -15.52 -40.20 65.92
CA LEU A 324 -14.11 -39.85 66.15
C LEU A 324 -13.18 -40.27 64.99
N ILE A 325 -13.36 -41.48 64.46
CA ILE A 325 -12.53 -41.99 63.36
C ILE A 325 -12.85 -41.25 62.05
N VAL A 326 -14.13 -40.93 61.80
CA VAL A 326 -14.55 -40.13 60.64
C VAL A 326 -13.95 -38.72 60.71
N LEU A 327 -13.91 -38.10 61.89
CA LEU A 327 -13.28 -36.79 62.10
C LEU A 327 -11.77 -36.85 61.79
N ILE A 328 -11.05 -37.83 62.33
CA ILE A 328 -9.59 -37.98 62.13
C ILE A 328 -9.26 -38.23 60.65
N VAL A 329 -10.02 -39.10 59.99
CA VAL A 329 -9.87 -39.35 58.54
C VAL A 329 -10.13 -38.07 57.76
N SER A 330 -11.23 -37.35 58.04
CA SER A 330 -11.55 -36.08 57.36
C SER A 330 -10.47 -34.99 57.53
N ILE A 331 -9.84 -34.90 58.71
CA ILE A 331 -8.75 -33.97 59.00
C ILE A 331 -7.48 -34.36 58.22
N ALA A 332 -7.10 -35.63 58.22
CA ALA A 332 -5.94 -36.12 57.48
C ALA A 332 -6.08 -35.85 55.97
N ILE A 333 -7.31 -35.94 55.46
CA ILE A 333 -7.65 -35.64 54.05
C ILE A 333 -7.58 -34.15 53.78
N PHE A 334 -8.04 -33.29 54.70
CA PHE A 334 -7.93 -31.84 54.55
C PHE A 334 -6.46 -31.41 54.48
N ILE A 335 -5.60 -32.05 55.26
CA ILE A 335 -4.13 -31.85 55.23
C ILE A 335 -3.56 -32.31 53.89
N ALA A 336 -3.98 -33.46 53.37
CA ALA A 336 -3.54 -33.96 52.06
C ALA A 336 -3.98 -33.04 50.90
N ILE A 337 -5.22 -32.53 50.93
CA ILE A 337 -5.75 -31.56 49.96
C ILE A 337 -4.97 -30.25 50.03
N TYR A 338 -4.77 -29.71 51.24
CA TYR A 338 -3.99 -28.48 51.46
C TYR A 338 -2.56 -28.62 50.94
N SER A 339 -1.91 -29.76 51.21
CA SER A 339 -0.56 -30.04 50.71
C SER A 339 -0.48 -30.11 49.18
N SER A 340 -1.50 -30.69 48.54
CA SER A 340 -1.60 -30.80 47.08
C SER A 340 -1.82 -29.44 46.41
N ILE A 341 -2.69 -28.60 46.96
CA ILE A 341 -2.94 -27.23 46.50
C ILE A 341 -1.67 -26.37 46.69
N ARG A 342 -1.00 -26.48 47.84
CA ARG A 342 0.26 -25.77 48.11
C ARG A 342 1.37 -26.17 47.14
N LEU A 343 1.49 -27.46 46.82
CA LEU A 343 2.43 -27.98 45.84
C LEU A 343 2.12 -27.45 44.42
N MET A 344 0.84 -27.35 44.07
CA MET A 344 0.39 -26.77 42.80
C MET A 344 0.74 -25.28 42.70
N ILE A 345 0.42 -24.48 43.72
CA ILE A 345 0.74 -23.04 43.75
C ILE A 345 2.25 -22.84 43.67
N TYR A 346 3.04 -23.64 44.40
CA TYR A 346 4.50 -23.61 44.35
C TYR A 346 5.02 -23.91 42.93
N ASN A 347 4.49 -24.93 42.26
CA ASN A 347 4.92 -25.31 40.91
C ASN A 347 4.53 -24.27 39.85
N ILE A 348 3.38 -23.61 40.00
CA ILE A 348 2.97 -22.50 39.12
C ILE A 348 3.90 -21.30 39.35
N LYS A 349 4.13 -20.92 40.62
CA LYS A 349 4.98 -19.78 40.99
C LYS A 349 6.43 -19.97 40.53
N LYS A 350 7.01 -21.16 40.74
CA LYS A 350 8.35 -21.52 40.26
C LYS A 350 8.50 -21.40 38.74
N ARG A 351 7.44 -21.73 37.97
CA ARG A 351 7.43 -21.54 36.51
C ARG A 351 7.33 -20.06 36.13
N CYS A 352 6.50 -19.26 36.80
CA CYS A 352 6.42 -17.82 36.59
C CYS A 352 7.74 -17.11 36.90
N ASP A 353 8.40 -17.46 38.02
CA ASP A 353 9.66 -16.86 38.44
C ASP A 353 10.81 -17.20 37.48
N ASN A 354 10.87 -18.45 36.99
CA ASN A 354 11.83 -18.84 35.96
C ASN A 354 11.63 -18.06 34.64
N CYS A 355 10.39 -17.83 34.20
CA CYS A 355 10.11 -17.00 33.03
C CYS A 355 10.53 -15.54 33.25
N LYS A 356 10.30 -14.98 34.44
CA LYS A 356 10.64 -13.59 34.78
C LYS A 356 12.16 -13.37 34.84
N SER A 357 12.92 -14.34 35.38
CA SER A 357 14.38 -14.27 35.42
C SER A 357 15.01 -14.37 34.02
N ASN A 358 14.43 -15.19 33.13
CA ASN A 358 14.91 -15.32 31.75
C ASN A 358 14.65 -14.06 30.92
N ILE A 359 13.52 -13.36 31.14
CA ILE A 359 13.22 -12.09 30.47
C ILE A 359 14.17 -10.97 30.95
N ASN A 360 14.44 -10.88 32.25
CA ASN A 360 15.36 -9.86 32.79
C ASN A 360 16.82 -10.07 32.34
N ASN A 361 17.24 -11.31 32.09
CA ASN A 361 18.57 -11.62 31.56
C ASN A 361 18.72 -11.34 30.05
N VAL A 362 17.61 -11.20 29.31
CA VAL A 362 17.59 -10.80 27.90
C VAL A 362 17.60 -9.27 27.77
N ASN A 363 16.96 -8.55 28.69
CA ASN A 363 16.89 -7.07 28.67
C ASN A 363 18.11 -6.35 29.26
N ASN A 364 19.05 -7.08 29.87
CA ASN A 364 20.30 -6.52 30.45
C ASN A 364 21.53 -6.66 29.53
N PHE A 365 21.34 -6.80 28.21
CA PHE A 365 22.41 -6.77 27.21
C PHE A 365 22.05 -5.92 26.01
#